data_AF-A0A1M5F3R6-F1
#
_entry.id   AF-A0A1M5F3R6-F1
#
_cell.length_a   1.000
_cell.length_b   1.000
_cell.length_c   1.000
_cell.angle_alpha   90.00
_cell.angle_beta   90.00
_cell.angle_gamma   90.00
#
_symmetry.space_group_name_H-M   'P 1'
#
loop_
_entity.id
_entity.type
_entity.pdbx_description
1 polymer ?
#
loop_
_entity_poly.entity_id
_entity_poly.type
_entity_poly.pdbx_seq_one_letter_code
_entity_poly.pdbx_strand_id
1 'polypeptide(L)'
;MKKQLLMLLFATSILFGCEASSIKNGRIAYKKYFNKVLKDPHSLVIYNERAEEWGPAKAKFDLDYGAKNELGGTVRRVITVYTTGDALLEILEGDQKGFYILDNSASSGAGDVQAEPQKPAVDTSAHPEIPLVLRKPDK
;
A
#
# COMPACT_ATOMS: atom_id res chain seq x y z
N MET A 1 23.23 -37.60 -19.71
CA MET A 1 22.26 -36.51 -19.94
C MET A 1 21.31 -36.26 -18.75
N LYS A 2 20.83 -37.29 -18.02
CA LYS A 2 19.95 -37.13 -16.83
C LYS A 2 20.54 -36.28 -15.69
N LYS A 3 21.86 -36.41 -15.43
CA LYS A 3 22.56 -35.65 -14.36
C LYS A 3 22.71 -34.15 -14.68
N GLN A 4 22.74 -33.79 -15.97
CA GLN A 4 22.86 -32.39 -16.39
C GLN A 4 21.51 -31.66 -16.37
N LEU A 5 20.41 -32.38 -16.63
CA LEU A 5 19.06 -31.84 -16.42
C LEU A 5 18.79 -31.52 -14.94
N LEU A 6 19.30 -32.36 -14.03
CA LEU A 6 19.15 -32.13 -12.58
C LEU A 6 19.96 -30.91 -12.10
N MET A 7 21.17 -30.71 -12.61
CA MET A 7 21.95 -29.49 -12.30
C MET A 7 21.29 -28.22 -12.88
N LEU A 8 20.71 -28.30 -14.08
CA LEU A 8 20.01 -27.17 -14.68
C LEU A 8 18.76 -26.78 -13.88
N LEU A 9 18.01 -27.75 -13.37
CA LEU A 9 16.83 -27.54 -12.52
C LEU A 9 17.21 -26.94 -11.15
N PHE A 10 18.37 -27.32 -10.60
CA PHE A 10 18.87 -26.75 -9.36
C PHE A 10 19.40 -25.31 -9.56
N ALA A 11 20.04 -25.04 -10.69
CA ALA A 11 20.56 -23.71 -11.01
C ALA A 11 19.48 -22.64 -11.22
N THR A 12 18.32 -22.99 -11.79
CA THR A 12 17.21 -22.04 -12.00
C THR A 12 16.47 -21.67 -10.71
N SER A 13 16.55 -22.51 -9.67
CA SER A 13 15.88 -22.24 -8.38
C SER A 13 16.53 -21.12 -7.57
N ILE A 14 17.80 -20.77 -7.86
CA ILE A 14 18.56 -19.75 -7.12
C ILE A 14 18.20 -18.32 -7.56
N LEU A 15 17.56 -18.15 -8.72
CA LEU A 15 17.31 -16.82 -9.31
C LEU A 15 16.02 -16.14 -8.82
N PHE A 16 15.15 -16.83 -8.10
CA PHE A 16 13.81 -16.31 -7.74
C PHE A 16 13.75 -15.58 -6.39
N GLY A 17 14.87 -15.42 -5.67
CA GLY A 17 14.84 -14.98 -4.26
C GLY A 17 15.27 -13.54 -3.96
N CYS A 18 15.69 -12.74 -4.95
CA CYS A 18 16.23 -11.41 -4.65
C CYS A 18 15.11 -10.36 -4.61
N GLU A 19 14.55 -10.15 -3.42
CA GLU A 19 13.67 -9.00 -3.20
C GLU A 19 14.45 -7.68 -3.40
N ALA A 20 13.86 -6.74 -4.16
CA ALA A 20 14.48 -5.48 -4.52
C ALA A 20 14.87 -4.65 -3.28
N SER A 21 16.05 -4.03 -3.33
CA SER A 21 16.57 -3.23 -2.21
C SER A 21 15.67 -2.04 -1.88
N SER A 22 14.97 -1.48 -2.87
CA SER A 22 13.98 -0.42 -2.71
C SER A 22 12.83 -0.84 -1.79
N ILE A 23 12.29 -2.05 -2.00
CA ILE A 23 11.24 -2.61 -1.14
C ILE A 23 11.75 -2.82 0.28
N LYS A 24 12.94 -3.42 0.45
CA LYS A 24 13.54 -3.66 1.77
C LYS A 24 13.73 -2.36 2.56
N ASN A 25 14.33 -1.35 1.93
CA ASN A 25 14.58 -0.07 2.58
C ASN A 25 13.27 0.70 2.83
N GLY A 26 12.31 0.61 1.92
CA GLY A 26 10.98 1.18 2.10
C GLY A 26 10.24 0.60 3.30
N ARG A 27 10.38 -0.71 3.59
CA ARG A 27 9.83 -1.30 4.82
C ARG A 27 10.45 -0.74 6.08
N ILE A 28 11.75 -0.48 6.08
CA ILE A 28 12.43 0.18 7.19
C ILE A 28 11.85 1.58 7.38
N ALA A 29 11.66 2.32 6.29
CA ALA A 29 11.11 3.68 6.30
C ALA A 29 9.71 3.74 6.93
N TYR A 30 8.74 2.95 6.43
CA TYR A 30 7.38 3.02 6.96
C TYR A 30 7.28 2.45 8.38
N LYS A 31 8.08 1.44 8.76
CA LYS A 31 8.10 0.93 10.14
C LYS A 31 8.65 1.97 11.11
N LYS A 32 9.68 2.71 10.71
CA LYS A 32 10.21 3.84 11.47
C LYS A 32 9.16 4.94 11.63
N TYR A 33 8.40 5.22 10.59
CA TYR A 33 7.25 6.14 10.65
C TYR A 33 6.22 5.67 11.69
N PHE A 34 5.74 4.43 11.61
CA PHE A 34 4.76 3.90 12.57
C PHE A 34 5.29 3.90 14.01
N ASN A 35 6.56 3.57 14.21
CA ASN A 35 7.17 3.64 15.54
C ASN A 35 7.15 5.06 16.13
N LYS A 36 7.13 6.09 15.29
CA LYS A 36 7.06 7.48 15.73
C LYS A 36 5.63 7.97 15.94
N VAL A 37 4.67 7.55 15.10
CA VAL A 37 3.32 8.15 15.09
C VAL A 37 2.28 7.36 15.85
N LEU A 38 2.44 6.05 16.00
CA LEU A 38 1.50 5.22 16.74
C LEU A 38 1.68 5.45 18.23
N LYS A 39 0.56 5.44 18.96
CA LYS A 39 0.55 5.58 20.42
C LYS A 39 1.18 4.36 21.10
N ASP A 40 0.87 3.18 20.59
CA ASP A 40 1.51 1.92 20.95
C ASP A 40 2.10 1.27 19.68
N PRO A 41 3.37 1.56 19.35
CA PRO A 41 4.05 0.96 18.20
C PRO A 41 4.07 -0.57 18.21
N HIS A 42 4.11 -1.18 19.39
CA HIS A 42 4.16 -2.64 19.53
C HIS A 42 2.82 -3.31 19.22
N SER A 43 1.74 -2.53 19.21
CA SER A 43 0.42 -3.00 18.79
C SER A 43 0.20 -3.03 17.28
N LEU A 44 1.18 -2.57 16.48
CA LEU A 44 1.07 -2.55 15.02
C LEU A 44 0.93 -3.98 14.48
N VAL A 45 -0.14 -4.21 13.73
CA VAL A 45 -0.36 -5.41 12.93
C VAL A 45 -0.56 -5.00 11.49
N ILE A 46 0.26 -5.51 10.57
CA ILE A 46 0.05 -5.39 9.13
C ILE A 46 -0.75 -6.61 8.68
N TYR A 47 -2.01 -6.41 8.30
CA TYR A 47 -2.88 -7.49 7.82
C TYR A 47 -2.62 -7.83 6.36
N ASN A 48 -2.32 -6.82 5.55
CA ASN A 48 -1.98 -6.98 4.15
C ASN A 48 -0.97 -5.92 3.73
N GLU A 49 -0.03 -6.33 2.88
CA GLU A 49 0.96 -5.45 2.25
C GLU A 49 1.07 -5.83 0.78
N ARG A 50 0.86 -4.84 -0.10
CA ARG A 50 1.26 -4.92 -1.51
C ARG A 50 2.38 -3.93 -1.74
N ALA A 51 3.51 -4.42 -2.24
CA ALA A 51 4.70 -3.61 -2.50
C ALA A 51 5.02 -3.59 -4.00
N GLU A 52 5.38 -2.42 -4.52
CA GLU A 52 5.75 -2.21 -5.92
C GLU A 52 6.95 -1.27 -6.03
N GLU A 53 7.94 -1.64 -6.84
CA GLU A 53 9.01 -0.74 -7.23
C GLU A 53 8.54 0.10 -8.41
N TRP A 54 8.59 1.43 -8.27
CA TRP A 54 8.10 2.36 -9.31
C TRP A 54 9.19 3.32 -9.79
N GLY A 55 10.43 3.15 -9.31
CA GLY A 55 11.61 3.87 -9.78
C GLY A 55 12.87 3.50 -9.01
N PRO A 56 14.05 4.01 -9.42
CA PRO A 56 15.31 3.71 -8.74
C PRO A 56 15.27 4.09 -7.26
N ALA A 57 15.49 3.10 -6.40
CA ALA A 57 15.39 3.25 -4.95
C ALA A 57 14.02 3.76 -4.46
N LYS A 58 12.94 3.64 -5.24
CA LYS A 58 11.60 4.09 -4.87
C LYS A 58 10.64 2.93 -4.79
N ALA A 59 9.83 2.91 -3.73
CA ALA A 59 8.82 1.89 -3.52
C ALA A 59 7.48 2.50 -3.12
N LYS A 60 6.41 1.86 -3.56
CA LYS A 60 5.02 2.12 -3.17
C LYS A 60 4.55 0.92 -2.35
N PHE A 61 3.86 1.20 -1.24
CA PHE A 61 3.24 0.19 -0.39
C PHE A 61 1.76 0.52 -0.19
N ASP A 62 0.88 -0.40 -0.54
CA ASP A 62 -0.52 -0.35 -0.11
C ASP A 62 -0.66 -1.23 1.14
N LEU A 63 -0.91 -0.59 2.27
CA LEU A 63 -0.90 -1.19 3.60
C LEU A 63 -2.31 -1.21 4.21
N ASP A 64 -2.71 -2.37 4.68
CA ASP A 64 -3.84 -2.55 5.58
C ASP A 64 -3.29 -2.91 6.96
N TYR A 65 -3.46 -2.01 7.92
CA TYR A 65 -2.86 -2.16 9.24
C TYR A 65 -3.83 -1.83 10.37
N GLY A 66 -3.60 -2.44 11.53
CA GLY A 66 -4.27 -2.12 12.79
C GLY A 66 -3.27 -1.71 13.86
N ALA A 67 -3.65 -0.76 14.71
CA ALA A 67 -2.89 -0.40 15.92
C ALA A 67 -3.82 0.13 17.01
N LYS A 68 -3.39 0.04 18.28
CA LYS A 68 -4.14 0.57 19.41
C LYS A 68 -4.17 2.10 19.40
N ASN A 69 -5.33 2.66 19.71
CA ASN A 69 -5.54 4.08 19.94
C ASN A 69 -5.38 4.45 21.43
N GLU A 70 -5.61 5.71 21.76
CA GLU A 70 -5.49 6.24 23.13
C GLU A 70 -6.49 5.63 24.13
N LEU A 71 -7.57 5.03 23.63
CA LEU A 71 -8.59 4.35 24.44
C LEU A 71 -8.31 2.85 24.58
N GLY A 72 -7.18 2.36 24.06
CA GLY A 72 -6.77 0.95 24.09
C GLY A 72 -7.44 0.06 23.04
N GLY A 73 -8.32 0.60 22.19
CA GLY A 73 -8.98 -0.13 21.11
C GLY A 73 -8.12 -0.18 19.84
N THR A 74 -8.14 -1.30 19.13
CA THR A 74 -7.43 -1.44 17.84
C THR A 74 -8.23 -0.79 16.72
N VAL A 75 -7.62 0.16 16.01
CA VAL A 75 -8.20 0.83 14.83
C VAL A 75 -7.48 0.33 13.59
N ARG A 76 -8.25 -0.19 12.62
CA ARG A 76 -7.76 -0.65 11.31
C ARG A 76 -7.85 0.46 10.28
N ARG A 77 -6.83 0.61 9.43
CA ARG A 77 -6.72 1.65 8.42
C ARG A 77 -6.07 1.09 7.15
N VAL A 78 -6.43 1.68 6.01
CA VAL A 78 -5.78 1.41 4.73
C VAL A 78 -5.09 2.69 4.26
N ILE A 79 -3.80 2.58 3.96
CA ILE A 79 -2.99 3.70 3.48
C ILE A 79 -2.13 3.27 2.30
N THR A 80 -1.75 4.23 1.47
CA THR A 80 -0.68 4.07 0.49
C THR A 80 0.53 4.86 0.97
N VAL A 81 1.72 4.25 0.95
CA VAL A 81 2.98 4.84 1.37
C VAL A 81 3.96 4.86 0.21
N TYR A 82 4.56 6.02 -0.05
CA TYR A 82 5.66 6.18 -1.00
C TYR A 82 6.96 6.39 -0.25
N THR A 83 8.04 5.76 -0.71
CA THR A 83 9.36 5.81 -0.08
C THR A 83 10.46 6.01 -1.11
N THR A 84 11.58 6.58 -0.66
CA THR A 84 12.84 6.60 -1.39
C THR A 84 13.99 6.20 -0.48
N GLY A 85 14.70 5.13 -0.82
CA GLY A 85 15.68 4.52 0.08
C GLY A 85 15.01 4.16 1.42
N ASP A 86 15.56 4.69 2.51
CA ASP A 86 15.06 4.53 3.88
C ASP A 86 14.22 5.73 4.36
N ALA A 87 13.82 6.63 3.45
CA ALA A 87 13.01 7.80 3.74
C ALA A 87 11.56 7.64 3.26
N LEU A 88 10.64 8.19 4.05
CA LEU A 88 9.23 8.32 3.71
C LEU A 88 9.04 9.58 2.83
N LEU A 89 8.41 9.44 1.67
CA LEU A 89 8.10 10.54 0.76
C LEU A 89 6.70 11.10 1.02
N GLU A 90 5.70 10.21 1.02
CA GLU A 90 4.29 10.58 1.04
C GLU A 90 3.45 9.45 1.63
N ILE A 91 2.34 9.82 2.27
CA ILE A 91 1.30 8.89 2.73
C ILE A 91 -0.04 9.43 2.23
N LEU A 92 -0.80 8.57 1.57
CA LEU A 92 -2.18 8.82 1.19
C LEU A 92 -3.08 7.96 2.07
N GLU A 93 -4.02 8.57 2.79
CA GLU A 93 -5.02 7.81 3.52
C GLU A 93 -6.16 7.42 2.57
N GLY A 94 -6.45 6.11 2.50
CA GLY A 94 -7.67 5.65 1.85
C GLY A 94 -8.86 6.05 2.73
N ASP A 95 -9.84 6.73 2.14
CA ASP A 95 -10.99 7.27 2.84
C ASP A 95 -11.66 6.18 3.70
N GLN A 96 -11.85 6.45 4.99
CA GLN A 96 -12.31 5.45 5.97
C GLN A 96 -13.79 5.11 5.75
N LYS A 97 -14.11 4.19 4.84
CA LYS A 97 -15.43 3.52 4.82
C LYS A 97 -15.28 2.03 4.52
N GLY A 98 -15.28 1.24 5.58
CA GLY A 98 -15.36 -0.22 5.49
C GLY A 98 -15.21 -0.92 6.83
N PHE A 99 -16.28 -0.91 7.64
CA PHE A 99 -16.50 -2.03 8.57
C PHE A 99 -16.74 -3.27 7.70
N TYR A 100 -15.82 -4.23 7.69
CA TYR A 100 -16.09 -5.55 7.14
C TYR A 100 -16.45 -6.49 8.28
N ILE A 101 -17.74 -6.74 8.47
CA ILE A 101 -18.21 -7.97 9.13
C ILE A 101 -18.18 -9.06 8.05
N LEU A 102 -17.35 -10.07 8.25
CA LEU A 102 -17.32 -11.26 7.40
C LEU A 102 -18.30 -12.28 7.96
N ASP A 103 -19.58 -12.17 7.58
CA ASP A 103 -20.55 -13.23 7.80
C ASP A 103 -20.48 -14.22 6.62
N ASN A 104 -19.73 -15.30 6.82
CA ASN A 104 -19.76 -16.44 5.93
C ASN A 104 -21.00 -17.29 6.24
N SER A 105 -22.09 -17.02 5.54
CA SER A 105 -23.21 -17.97 5.39
C SER A 105 -23.57 -18.12 3.92
N ALA A 106 -23.33 -19.32 3.40
CA ALA A 106 -23.56 -19.77 2.04
C ALA A 106 -25.04 -19.82 1.64
N SER A 107 -25.37 -19.60 0.36
CA SER A 107 -26.08 -20.59 -0.47
C SER A 107 -26.29 -20.13 -1.93
N SER A 108 -25.89 -21.00 -2.85
CA SER A 108 -26.48 -21.34 -4.17
C SER A 108 -27.55 -20.44 -4.82
N GLY A 109 -27.40 -20.16 -6.12
CA GLY A 109 -28.54 -19.87 -6.99
C GLY A 109 -28.16 -19.23 -8.33
N ALA A 110 -28.54 -19.87 -9.42
CA ALA A 110 -28.28 -19.52 -10.81
C ALA A 110 -29.04 -18.27 -11.32
N GLY A 111 -28.60 -17.73 -12.47
CA GLY A 111 -29.46 -17.03 -13.43
C GLY A 111 -28.99 -15.63 -13.85
N ASP A 112 -28.66 -15.49 -15.13
CA ASP A 112 -28.37 -14.26 -15.85
C ASP A 112 -29.55 -13.26 -15.86
N VAL A 113 -29.31 -11.95 -15.65
CA VAL A 113 -30.05 -10.86 -16.32
C VAL A 113 -29.15 -9.64 -16.52
N GLN A 114 -29.15 -9.17 -17.76
CA GLN A 114 -28.50 -8.02 -18.35
C GLN A 114 -29.20 -6.69 -18.02
N ALA A 115 -28.44 -5.62 -17.73
CA ALA A 115 -28.89 -4.24 -17.92
C ALA A 115 -27.68 -3.31 -18.18
N GLU A 116 -27.66 -2.71 -19.37
CA GLU A 116 -26.75 -1.62 -19.80
C GLU A 116 -27.34 -0.25 -19.38
N PRO A 117 -26.69 0.90 -19.66
CA PRO A 117 -26.04 1.79 -18.70
C PRO A 117 -26.83 3.08 -18.39
N GLN A 118 -26.53 3.75 -17.27
CA GLN A 118 -26.88 5.16 -17.08
C GLN A 118 -25.69 6.01 -16.63
N LYS A 119 -25.28 6.91 -17.53
CA LYS A 119 -24.40 8.06 -17.30
C LYS A 119 -25.18 9.16 -16.58
N PRO A 120 -24.59 9.83 -15.57
CA PRO A 120 -24.65 11.29 -15.52
C PRO A 120 -23.25 11.87 -15.26
N ALA A 121 -22.72 12.69 -16.17
CA ALA A 121 -22.82 14.15 -16.19
C ALA A 121 -21.59 14.77 -15.50
N VAL A 122 -20.64 15.16 -16.36
CA VAL A 122 -19.51 16.02 -16.06
C VAL A 122 -20.05 17.39 -15.65
N ASP A 123 -19.72 17.84 -14.45
CA ASP A 123 -19.81 19.25 -14.09
C ASP A 123 -18.39 19.82 -13.95
N THR A 124 -18.07 20.72 -14.88
CA THR A 124 -16.84 21.48 -14.95
C THR A 124 -17.09 22.81 -14.25
N SER A 125 -16.84 22.90 -12.94
CA SER A 125 -16.52 24.18 -12.28
C SER A 125 -16.01 23.97 -10.86
N ALA A 126 -14.70 24.09 -10.67
CA ALA A 126 -14.04 24.70 -9.50
C ALA A 126 -12.54 24.42 -9.57
N HIS A 127 -11.81 25.41 -10.07
CA HIS A 127 -10.36 25.49 -9.99
C HIS A 127 -10.02 26.08 -8.62
N PRO A 128 -9.28 25.41 -7.72
CA PRO A 128 -8.64 26.11 -6.63
C PRO A 128 -7.28 26.63 -7.11
N GLU A 129 -7.15 27.95 -7.17
CA GLU A 129 -5.88 28.64 -7.37
C GLU A 129 -4.95 28.35 -6.18
N ILE A 130 -3.75 27.83 -6.46
CA ILE A 130 -2.66 27.68 -5.50
C ILE A 130 -1.85 29.00 -5.55
N PRO A 131 -1.70 29.75 -4.44
CA PRO A 131 -0.77 30.87 -4.44
C PRO A 131 0.67 30.34 -4.40
N LEU A 132 1.38 30.46 -5.53
CA LEU A 132 2.84 30.40 -5.60
C LEU A 132 3.43 31.55 -4.78
N VAL A 133 3.97 31.26 -3.58
CA VAL A 133 4.91 32.17 -2.93
C VAL A 133 6.32 31.76 -3.33
N LEU A 134 6.77 32.33 -4.45
CA LEU A 134 8.17 32.37 -4.86
C LEU A 134 8.90 33.35 -3.93
N ARG A 135 9.64 32.87 -2.92
CA ARG A 135 10.65 33.71 -2.25
C ARG A 135 11.94 33.67 -3.07
N LYS A 136 12.31 34.84 -3.60
CA LYS A 136 13.58 35.13 -4.28
C LYS A 136 14.73 35.03 -3.26
N PRO A 137 15.93 34.56 -3.64
CA PRO A 137 17.12 34.75 -2.82
C PRO A 137 17.63 36.19 -3.01
N ASP A 138 17.76 36.93 -1.91
CA ASP A 138 18.48 38.20 -1.90
C ASP A 138 19.99 37.94 -2.01
N LYS A 139 20.63 38.89 -2.70
CA LYS A 139 22.02 38.91 -3.12
C LYS A 139 22.93 39.50 -2.05
#